data_AF-A0A1I5ZVX9-F1
#
_entry.id   AF-A0A1I5ZVX9-F1
#
_cell.length_a   1.000
_cell.length_b   1.000
_cell.length_c   1.000
_cell.angle_alpha   90.00
_cell.angle_beta   90.00
_cell.angle_gamma   90.00
#
_symmetry.space_group_name_H-M   'P 1'
#
loop_
_entity.id
_entity.type
_entity.pdbx_description
1 polymer ?
#
loop_
_entity_poly.entity_id
_entity_poly.type
_entity_poly.pdbx_seq_one_letter_code
_entity_poly.pdbx_strand_id
1 'polypeptide(L)'
;MTRTELYHDKPTTFFWKGTLLFFLTCILLGIGLMQYSQNQIKIDAPKIDLGRKVVVHLPNGEEVFTYEKLIIQKEGKIIYKGERNTLDFTGGTIEHKDWE
;
A
#
# COMPACT_ATOMS: atom_id res chain seq x y z
N MET A 1 -6.18 9.25 -74.81
CA MET A 1 -5.68 9.37 -73.42
C MET A 1 -4.98 10.70 -73.28
N THR A 2 -5.57 11.61 -72.51
CA THR A 2 -5.01 12.94 -72.27
C THR A 2 -4.02 12.87 -71.11
N ARG A 3 -2.97 13.69 -71.17
CA ARG A 3 -1.84 13.75 -70.22
C ARG A 3 -2.27 13.95 -68.75
N THR A 4 -3.51 14.35 -68.52
CA THR A 4 -4.14 14.55 -67.21
C THR A 4 -4.54 13.27 -66.49
N GLU A 5 -4.68 12.13 -67.18
CA GLU A 5 -5.10 10.86 -66.57
C GLU A 5 -3.96 10.13 -65.83
N LEU A 6 -2.69 10.42 -66.16
CA LEU A 6 -1.51 9.77 -65.59
C LEU A 6 -1.17 10.19 -64.15
N TYR A 7 -1.81 11.22 -63.60
CA TYR A 7 -1.44 11.81 -62.31
C TYR A 7 -2.39 11.43 -61.16
N HIS A 8 -3.46 10.67 -61.43
CA HIS A 8 -4.49 10.43 -60.42
C HIS A 8 -4.21 9.24 -59.49
N ASP A 9 -3.28 8.35 -59.82
CA ASP A 9 -2.97 7.15 -59.03
C ASP A 9 -1.70 7.31 -58.17
N LYS A 10 -1.62 8.36 -57.35
CA LYS A 10 -0.60 8.41 -56.29
C LYS A 10 -1.18 7.85 -54.99
N PRO A 11 -0.82 6.64 -54.54
CA PRO A 11 -1.37 6.08 -53.32
C PRO A 11 -0.84 6.83 -52.09
N THR A 12 -1.66 7.70 -51.51
CA THR A 12 -1.38 8.42 -50.25
C THR A 12 -1.41 7.50 -49.01
N THR A 13 -1.81 6.23 -49.19
CA THR A 13 -2.02 5.24 -48.14
C THR A 13 -0.75 4.72 -47.50
N PHE A 14 0.43 4.89 -48.12
CA PHE A 14 1.69 4.39 -47.58
C PHE A 14 2.14 5.19 -46.33
N PHE A 15 1.99 6.52 -46.36
CA PHE A 15 2.32 7.37 -45.22
C PHE A 15 1.32 7.24 -44.07
N TRP A 16 0.02 7.06 -44.36
CA TRP A 16 -1.02 6.90 -43.33
C TRP A 16 -0.85 5.60 -42.53
N LYS A 17 -0.46 4.50 -43.18
CA LYS A 17 -0.22 3.22 -42.50
C LYS A 17 0.98 3.30 -41.55
N GLY A 18 2.05 4.00 -41.95
CA GLY A 18 3.24 4.20 -41.12
C GLY A 18 2.98 5.09 -39.91
N THR A 19 2.24 6.20 -40.08
CA THR A 19 1.90 7.09 -38.96
C THR A 19 0.97 6.40 -37.96
N LEU A 20 -0.03 5.65 -38.44
CA LEU A 20 -0.94 4.91 -37.56
C LEU A 20 -0.19 3.87 -36.73
N LEU A 21 0.78 3.16 -37.33
CA LEU A 21 1.59 2.16 -36.64
C LEU A 21 2.52 2.82 -35.60
N PHE A 22 3.09 3.98 -35.91
CA PHE A 22 3.90 4.77 -34.98
C PHE A 22 3.08 5.19 -33.73
N PHE A 23 1.86 5.72 -33.93
CA PHE A 23 1.00 6.08 -32.80
C PHE A 23 0.62 4.85 -31.95
N LEU A 24 0.34 3.71 -32.58
CA LEU A 24 0.06 2.45 -31.88
C LEU A 24 1.24 2.01 -31.01
N THR A 25 2.47 2.10 -31.53
CA THR A 25 3.67 1.79 -30.74
C THR A 25 3.89 2.76 -29.58
N CYS A 26 3.61 4.05 -29.76
CA CYS A 26 3.70 5.04 -28.68
C CYS A 26 2.69 4.78 -27.57
N ILE A 27 1.45 4.38 -27.91
CA ILE A 27 0.41 4.04 -26.93
C ILE A 27 0.82 2.81 -26.11
N LEU A 28 1.31 1.75 -26.77
CA LEU A 28 1.79 0.54 -26.10
C LEU A 28 2.95 0.84 -25.15
N LEU A 29 3.92 1.65 -25.57
CA LEU A 29 5.03 2.10 -24.72
C LEU A 29 4.54 2.93 -23.53
N GLY A 30 3.60 3.84 -23.75
CA GLY A 30 3.01 4.67 -22.69
C GLY A 30 2.32 3.84 -21.61
N ILE A 31 1.53 2.83 -22.01
CA ILE A 31 0.87 1.90 -21.07
C ILE A 31 1.91 1.12 -20.27
N GLY A 32 2.95 0.59 -20.93
CA GLY A 32 4.02 -0.16 -20.26
C GLY A 32 4.76 0.66 -19.21
N LEU A 33 5.10 1.92 -19.53
CA LEU A 33 5.76 2.84 -18.60
C LEU A 33 4.84 3.24 -17.43
N MET A 34 3.55 3.41 -17.69
CA MET A 34 2.56 3.74 -16.65
C MET A 34 2.34 2.58 -15.67
N GLN A 35 2.30 1.34 -16.16
CA GLN A 35 2.22 0.16 -15.29
C GLN A 35 3.52 -0.04 -14.50
N TYR A 36 4.67 0.18 -15.13
CA TYR A 36 5.97 0.08 -14.46
C TYR A 36 6.10 1.10 -13.32
N SER A 37 5.69 2.36 -13.54
CA SER A 37 5.77 3.40 -12.50
C SER A 37 4.83 3.14 -11.33
N GLN A 38 3.61 2.63 -11.59
CA GLN A 38 2.66 2.28 -10.53
C GLN A 38 3.15 1.10 -9.68
N ASN A 39 3.81 0.11 -10.28
CA ASN A 39 4.24 -1.09 -9.57
C ASN A 39 5.46 -0.87 -8.67
N GLN A 40 6.24 0.20 -8.91
CA GLN A 40 7.38 0.58 -8.08
C GLN A 40 6.99 1.29 -6.78
N ILE A 41 5.81 1.91 -6.72
CA ILE A 41 5.33 2.61 -5.54
C ILE A 41 4.61 1.61 -4.63
N LYS A 42 5.36 0.68 -4.05
CA LYS A 42 4.88 -0.07 -2.89
C LYS A 42 5.07 0.81 -1.66
N ILE A 43 4.02 1.52 -1.27
CA ILE A 43 3.94 2.14 0.05
C ILE A 43 3.69 1.00 1.02
N ASP A 44 4.76 0.31 1.40
CA ASP A 44 4.70 -0.61 2.54
C ASP A 44 4.44 0.28 3.76
N ALA A 45 3.24 0.16 4.33
CA ALA A 45 2.94 0.82 5.60
C ALA A 45 4.06 0.46 6.59
N PRO A 46 4.59 1.42 7.37
CA PRO A 46 5.64 1.12 8.32
C PRO A 46 5.11 0.01 9.23
N LYS A 47 5.77 -1.16 9.19
CA LYS A 47 5.43 -2.26 10.08
C LYS A 47 5.73 -1.79 11.51
N ILE A 48 4.70 -1.34 12.21
CA ILE A 48 4.81 -0.96 13.61
C ILE A 48 5.04 -2.27 14.38
N ASP A 49 6.27 -2.50 14.79
CA ASP A 49 6.60 -3.61 15.70
C ASP A 49 6.01 -3.28 17.07
N LEU A 50 4.90 -3.92 17.41
CA LEU A 50 4.19 -3.76 18.69
C LEU A 50 4.81 -4.58 19.83
N GLY A 51 5.83 -5.40 19.55
CA GLY A 51 6.44 -6.31 20.52
C GLY A 51 5.65 -7.60 20.72
N ARG A 52 5.89 -8.28 21.84
CA ARG A 52 5.27 -9.59 22.13
C ARG A 52 3.81 -9.46 22.53
N LYS A 53 3.03 -10.49 22.21
CA LYS A 53 1.66 -10.67 22.69
C LYS A 53 1.67 -10.90 24.21
N VAL A 54 0.80 -10.18 24.93
CA VAL A 54 0.64 -10.27 26.37
C VAL A 54 -0.84 -10.25 26.76
N VAL A 55 -1.15 -10.85 27.88
CA VAL A 55 -2.47 -10.79 28.53
C VAL A 55 -2.29 -10.04 29.84
N VAL A 56 -3.08 -9.00 30.05
CA VAL A 56 -3.08 -8.23 31.29
C VAL A 56 -4.30 -8.65 32.10
N HIS A 57 -4.04 -9.20 33.27
CA HIS A 57 -5.04 -9.58 34.26
C HIS A 57 -5.28 -8.37 35.18
N LEU A 58 -6.44 -7.73 35.04
CA LEU A 58 -6.82 -6.59 35.85
C LEU A 58 -7.28 -7.03 37.25
N PRO A 59 -7.14 -6.18 38.28
CA PRO A 59 -7.57 -6.51 39.64
C PRO A 59 -9.10 -6.68 39.78
N ASN A 60 -9.88 -6.22 38.79
CA ASN A 60 -11.32 -6.46 38.71
C ASN A 60 -11.68 -7.85 38.15
N GLY A 61 -10.69 -8.65 37.74
CA GLY A 61 -10.88 -9.98 37.13
C GLY A 61 -11.08 -9.96 35.62
N GLU A 62 -11.01 -8.79 34.96
CA GLU A 62 -11.05 -8.70 33.50
C GLU A 62 -9.68 -9.01 32.88
N GLU A 63 -9.68 -9.65 31.72
CA GLU A 63 -8.47 -9.94 30.95
C GLU A 63 -8.40 -9.05 29.72
N VAL A 64 -7.25 -8.41 29.50
CA VAL A 64 -7.01 -7.57 28.32
C VAL A 64 -5.87 -8.13 27.48
N PHE A 65 -6.20 -8.51 26.25
CA PHE A 65 -5.25 -9.00 25.26
C PHE A 65 -4.61 -7.82 24.55
N THR A 66 -3.29 -7.68 24.66
CA THR A 66 -2.57 -6.54 24.10
C THR A 66 -1.12 -6.89 23.75
N TYR A 67 -0.33 -5.88 23.42
CA TYR A 67 1.08 -6.00 23.08
C TYR A 67 1.97 -5.26 24.07
N GLU A 68 3.16 -5.80 24.29
CA GLU A 68 4.16 -5.30 25.25
C GLU A 68 4.44 -3.81 25.10
N LYS A 69 4.61 -3.29 23.88
CA LYS A 69 4.95 -1.87 23.67
C LYS A 69 3.77 -0.92 23.85
N LEU A 70 2.54 -1.43 23.93
CA LEU A 70 1.37 -0.62 24.24
C LEU A 70 1.20 -0.40 25.75
N ILE A 71 1.98 -1.11 26.57
CA ILE A 71 1.98 -0.94 28.03
C ILE A 71 3.14 -0.02 28.41
N ILE A 72 2.81 1.11 29.03
CA ILE A 72 3.77 2.14 29.44
C ILE A 72 3.72 2.28 30.95
N GLN A 73 4.89 2.18 31.58
CA GLN A 73 5.04 2.49 33.00
C GLN A 73 5.40 3.98 33.15
N LYS A 74 4.53 4.77 33.79
CA LYS A 74 4.80 6.17 34.13
C LYS A 74 4.47 6.41 35.58
N GLU A 75 5.41 7.01 36.32
CA GLU A 75 5.17 7.48 37.70
C GLU A 75 4.64 6.38 38.64
N GLY A 76 5.11 5.13 38.47
CA GLY A 76 4.66 3.97 39.25
C GLY A 76 3.31 3.39 38.83
N LYS A 77 2.63 3.99 37.83
CA LYS A 77 1.39 3.48 37.23
C LYS A 77 1.68 2.71 35.96
N ILE A 78 0.91 1.65 35.72
CA ILE A 78 0.97 0.87 34.49
C ILE A 78 -0.22 1.29 33.65
N ILE A 79 0.03 1.81 32.45
CA ILE A 79 -1.02 2.39 31.59
C ILE A 79 -0.92 1.74 30.22
N TYR A 80 -2.04 1.26 29.71
CA TYR A 80 -2.16 0.92 28.31
C TYR A 80 -2.41 2.17 27.47
N LYS A 81 -1.62 2.35 26.43
CA LYS A 81 -1.74 3.44 25.47
C LYS A 81 -1.83 2.88 24.06
N GLY A 82 -3.06 2.65 23.62
CA GLY A 82 -3.37 2.40 22.22
C GLY A 82 -3.37 3.68 21.39
N GLU A 83 -3.60 3.54 20.09
CA GLU A 83 -3.65 4.68 19.16
C GLU A 83 -4.79 5.66 19.47
N ARG A 84 -5.93 5.13 19.93
CA ARG A 84 -7.15 5.91 20.22
C ARG A 84 -7.54 5.95 21.70
N ASN A 85 -7.14 4.95 22.47
CA ASN A 85 -7.62 4.74 23.83
C ASN A 85 -6.46 4.62 24.81
N THR A 86 -6.65 5.14 26.02
CA THR A 86 -5.74 4.98 27.15
C THR A 86 -6.51 4.31 28.29
N LEU A 87 -5.97 3.23 28.86
CA LEU A 87 -6.58 2.47 29.95
C LEU A 87 -5.58 2.33 31.11
N ASP A 88 -6.07 2.37 32.34
CA ASP A 88 -5.23 2.18 33.53
C ASP A 88 -5.16 0.69 33.87
N PHE A 89 -3.95 0.14 33.89
CA PHE A 89 -3.63 -1.25 34.22
C PHE A 89 -2.93 -1.35 35.58
N THR A 90 -2.92 -0.28 36.38
CA THR A 90 -2.26 -0.25 37.68
C THR A 90 -2.82 -1.34 38.61
N GLY A 91 -1.93 -2.14 39.18
CA GLY A 91 -2.30 -3.28 40.04
C GLY A 91 -2.66 -4.56 39.28
N GLY A 92 -2.65 -4.54 37.94
CA GLY A 92 -2.79 -5.75 37.12
C GLY A 92 -1.49 -6.53 36.97
N THR A 93 -1.60 -7.81 36.65
CA THR A 93 -0.45 -8.69 36.36
C THR A 93 -0.32 -8.90 34.85
N ILE A 94 0.91 -8.84 34.33
CA ILE A 94 1.19 -9.03 32.90
C ILE A 94 1.70 -10.46 32.69
N GLU A 95 1.00 -11.24 31.87
CA GLU A 95 1.39 -12.58 31.47
C GLU A 95 1.80 -12.59 29.99
N HIS A 96 2.97 -13.15 29.69
CA HIS A 96 3.40 -13.35 28.31
C HIS A 96 2.78 -14.64 27.78
N LYS A 97 1.76 -14.49 26.94
CA LYS A 97 1.07 -15.61 26.32
C LYS A 97 0.79 -15.27 24.86
N ASP A 98 1.24 -16.14 23.97
CA ASP A 98 0.85 -16.10 22.56
C ASP A 98 -0.62 -16.56 22.49
N TRP A 99 -1.51 -15.59 22.41
CA TRP A 99 -2.94 -15.81 22.18
C TRP A 99 -3.20 -16.02 20.68
N GLU A 100 -4.14 -16.91 20.34
CA GLU A 100 -4.55 -17.24 18.95
C GLU A 100 -5.45 -16.16 18.35
#